data_AF-A0A4R6STD4-F1
#
_entry.id   AF-A0A4R6STD4-F1
#
_cell.length_a   1.000
_cell.length_b   1.000
_cell.length_c   1.000
_cell.angle_alpha   90.00
_cell.angle_beta   90.00
_cell.angle_gamma   90.00
#
_symmetry.space_group_name_H-M   'P 1'
#
loop_
_entity.id
_entity.type
_entity.pdbx_description
1 polymer ?
#
loop_
_entity_poly.entity_id
_entity_poly.type
_entity_poly.pdbx_seq_one_letter_code
_entity_poly.pdbx_strand_id
1 'polypeptide(L)'
;MQNIKFPLLLCISILLFGCNPHPTEQDFLSSIPDPKTLNETYVSNPDGLLSDQTVSDLNAKLSPLDQSGTAHIDVVFVNTIGENVPKVFAHELFNTWKIGDKEKDNGLLILVVKDQRRMEFETGYGLEGTLPDVICYQIQQEYMVPHAKEDNFDLAITAGVDAVINHLKTEDDGTSSTATVKIPDATTVDTISPPEVVPEYDIVEPYGVAESRQALAASNQQKSLGSPGGWITLGILIVYFILAGKVAANITANRYKNFFLNPVLWFLVLIPATGIIVLNIYFPVSWIEVRQVILLYVFLLFYIQIHFWILSSRLSRSLTGLSNHEQYLKWQETHATMDWAALAFPYPFFKSYWKKYTDRQQALRDAPVACHTCKKDMVRLDEDQDDHYLSKGQLTEERIDSIDYDVWTCSDCKDKLILDYRNVKSKATECTKCHFQTRMYKESHIIQSATTSSEGSGYTLHVCKNCNFNDKVMYTIAKIATSSSSSSSSGSSSSSSSSSSSSSSGGSSGGGGAGSSW
;
A
#
# COMPACT_ATOMS: atom_id res chain seq x y z
N MET A 1 7.98 -37.54 -35.71
CA MET A 1 9.23 -37.65 -34.92
C MET A 1 9.88 -36.28 -34.88
N GLN A 2 10.39 -35.93 -33.70
CA GLN A 2 11.31 -34.84 -33.38
C GLN A 2 10.76 -33.40 -33.17
N ASN A 3 11.04 -32.96 -31.92
CA ASN A 3 11.42 -31.61 -31.49
C ASN A 3 10.34 -30.61 -31.05
N ILE A 4 9.74 -30.88 -29.87
CA ILE A 4 9.35 -29.83 -28.92
C ILE A 4 9.74 -30.30 -27.51
N LYS A 5 10.95 -29.97 -27.06
CA LYS A 5 11.37 -30.01 -25.66
C LYS A 5 12.19 -28.76 -25.37
N PHE A 6 11.96 -28.16 -24.20
CA PHE A 6 12.58 -26.95 -23.63
C PHE A 6 11.97 -25.61 -24.04
N PRO A 7 10.90 -25.19 -23.33
CA PRO A 7 11.03 -23.95 -22.56
C PRO A 7 10.45 -24.03 -21.14
N LEU A 8 10.21 -25.24 -20.61
CA LEU A 8 9.63 -25.42 -19.27
C LEU A 8 10.66 -25.39 -18.13
N LEU A 9 11.94 -25.70 -18.41
CA LEU A 9 12.98 -25.81 -17.38
C LEU A 9 13.72 -24.49 -17.11
N LEU A 10 13.72 -23.54 -18.05
CA LEU A 10 14.39 -22.25 -17.87
C LEU A 10 13.60 -21.30 -16.94
N CYS A 11 12.27 -21.37 -16.96
CA CYS A 11 11.43 -20.54 -16.09
C CYS A 11 11.39 -21.00 -14.63
N ILE A 12 11.69 -22.28 -14.36
CA ILE A 12 11.76 -22.81 -12.99
C ILE A 12 13.11 -22.47 -12.33
N SER A 13 14.17 -22.28 -13.12
CA SER A 13 15.48 -21.85 -12.61
C SER A 13 15.54 -20.38 -12.19
N ILE A 14 14.72 -19.51 -12.80
CA ILE A 14 14.69 -18.06 -12.50
C ILE A 14 13.85 -17.77 -11.24
N LEU A 15 12.95 -18.68 -10.84
CA LEU A 15 12.19 -18.58 -9.58
C LEU A 15 12.91 -19.18 -8.36
N LEU A 16 14.04 -19.88 -8.56
CA LEU A 16 14.82 -20.52 -7.48
C LEU A 16 16.14 -19.82 -7.17
N PHE A 17 16.54 -18.80 -7.92
CA PHE A 17 17.72 -17.98 -7.65
C PHE A 17 17.38 -16.51 -7.87
N GLY A 18 16.99 -15.80 -6.80
CA GLY A 18 16.89 -14.34 -6.85
C GLY A 18 15.76 -13.72 -6.05
N CYS A 19 15.69 -14.01 -4.76
CA CYS A 19 15.33 -12.99 -3.77
C CYS A 19 16.01 -13.39 -2.47
N ASN A 20 17.18 -12.80 -2.20
CA ASN A 20 17.51 -12.56 -0.80
C ASN A 20 16.33 -11.76 -0.24
N PRO A 21 15.76 -12.12 0.93
CA PRO A 21 14.76 -11.29 1.55
C PRO A 21 15.40 -9.92 1.79
N HIS A 22 15.01 -8.92 0.99
CA HIS A 22 15.30 -7.54 1.30
C HIS A 22 14.43 -7.21 2.53
N PRO A 23 15.02 -6.67 3.61
CA PRO A 23 14.23 -6.33 4.78
C PRO A 23 13.15 -5.33 4.38
N THR A 24 11.92 -5.58 4.82
CA THR A 24 10.76 -4.74 4.54
C THR A 24 10.78 -3.46 5.39
N GLU A 25 9.97 -2.46 5.06
CA GLU A 25 9.84 -1.19 5.80
C GLU A 25 9.64 -1.39 7.31
N GLN A 26 8.82 -2.37 7.69
CA GLN A 26 8.58 -2.75 9.09
C GLN A 26 9.75 -3.49 9.76
N ASP A 27 10.58 -4.19 8.98
CA ASP A 27 11.79 -4.82 9.50
C ASP A 27 12.82 -3.74 9.87
N PHE A 28 12.95 -2.68 9.07
CA PHE A 28 13.88 -1.58 9.37
C PHE A 28 13.43 -0.75 10.58
N LEU A 29 12.14 -0.38 10.68
CA LEU A 29 11.61 0.38 11.83
C LEU A 29 11.78 -0.35 13.17
N SER A 30 11.73 -1.68 13.16
CA SER A 30 11.94 -2.51 14.37
C SER A 30 13.40 -2.89 14.61
N SER A 31 14.26 -2.75 13.60
CA SER A 31 15.69 -3.05 13.70
C SER A 31 16.53 -1.89 14.24
N ILE A 32 16.12 -0.64 14.01
CA ILE A 32 16.80 0.52 14.57
C ILE A 32 16.42 0.59 16.05
N PRO A 33 17.38 0.37 16.96
CA PRO A 33 17.09 0.35 18.37
C PRO A 33 16.78 1.76 18.87
N ASP A 34 15.68 1.91 19.59
CA ASP A 34 15.37 3.13 20.32
C ASP A 34 16.51 3.37 21.34
N PRO A 35 17.14 4.56 21.37
CA PRO A 35 18.23 4.85 22.31
C PRO A 35 17.85 4.50 23.75
N LYS A 36 16.57 4.70 24.14
CA LYS A 36 16.02 4.38 25.46
C LYS A 36 16.14 2.89 25.81
N THR A 37 16.21 2.02 24.81
CA THR A 37 16.38 0.56 24.98
C THR A 37 17.84 0.11 25.02
N LEU A 38 18.78 0.97 24.63
CA LEU A 38 20.21 0.66 24.50
C LEU A 38 21.09 1.10 25.68
N ASN A 39 20.50 1.68 26.73
CA ASN A 39 21.26 2.33 27.81
C ASN A 39 22.01 3.60 27.34
N GLU A 40 21.70 4.08 26.13
CA GLU A 40 21.98 5.43 25.61
C GLU A 40 20.74 6.31 25.87
N THR A 41 20.86 7.64 25.84
CA THR A 41 19.71 8.50 26.25
C THR A 41 19.03 9.17 25.06
N TYR A 42 19.77 9.56 24.02
CA TYR A 42 19.26 10.38 22.89
C TYR A 42 19.84 10.02 21.52
N VAL A 43 20.88 9.18 21.44
CA VAL A 43 21.59 8.86 20.19
C VAL A 43 21.43 7.38 19.88
N SER A 44 20.99 7.03 18.68
CA SER A 44 20.96 5.67 18.15
C SER A 44 21.99 5.52 17.04
N ASN A 45 23.04 4.74 17.31
CA ASN A 45 24.17 4.50 16.42
C ASN A 45 24.43 2.98 16.23
N PRO A 46 23.45 2.20 15.72
CA PRO A 46 23.57 0.74 15.67
C PRO A 46 24.69 0.23 14.75
N ASP A 47 25.10 1.03 13.76
CA ASP A 47 26.11 0.67 12.77
C ASP A 47 27.52 1.17 13.14
N GLY A 48 27.69 1.83 14.28
CA GLY A 48 28.99 2.37 14.72
C GLY A 48 29.57 3.42 13.78
N LEU A 49 28.70 4.24 13.16
CA LEU A 49 29.09 5.27 12.19
C LEU A 49 29.55 6.58 12.83
N LEU A 50 29.10 6.86 14.07
CA LEU A 50 29.67 7.89 14.93
C LEU A 50 30.73 7.30 15.85
N SER A 51 31.73 8.11 16.23
CA SER A 51 32.68 7.74 17.27
C SER A 51 32.01 7.68 18.65
N ASP A 52 32.49 6.80 19.54
CA ASP A 52 31.98 6.69 20.91
C ASP A 52 32.08 8.02 21.68
N GLN A 53 33.13 8.80 21.40
CA GLN A 53 33.31 10.14 21.96
C GLN A 53 32.19 11.08 21.50
N THR A 54 31.88 11.10 20.20
CA THR A 54 30.79 11.90 19.64
C THR A 54 29.43 11.48 20.22
N VAL A 55 29.16 10.19 20.34
CA VAL A 55 27.92 9.69 20.96
C VAL A 55 27.80 10.16 22.41
N SER A 56 28.88 10.06 23.19
CA SER A 56 28.93 10.54 24.58
C SER A 56 28.70 12.07 24.66
N ASP A 57 29.36 12.84 23.80
CA ASP A 57 29.26 14.30 23.80
C ASP A 57 27.86 14.78 23.39
N LEU A 58 27.23 14.12 22.40
CA LEU A 58 25.86 14.40 21.99
C LEU A 58 24.86 14.09 23.12
N ASN A 59 24.97 12.93 23.77
CA ASN A 59 24.12 12.60 24.92
C ASN A 59 24.27 13.63 26.06
N ALA A 60 25.51 14.06 26.35
CA ALA A 60 25.78 15.07 27.37
C ALA A 60 25.21 16.46 27.00
N LYS A 61 25.20 16.82 25.71
CA LYS A 61 24.62 18.07 25.20
C LYS A 61 23.09 18.07 25.22
N LEU A 62 22.47 16.94 24.89
CA LEU A 62 21.01 16.83 24.73
C LEU A 62 20.28 16.66 26.07
N SER A 63 20.91 16.04 27.06
CA SER A 63 20.27 15.77 28.36
C SER A 63 19.76 17.05 29.08
N PRO A 64 20.50 18.17 29.14
CA PRO A 64 20.00 19.39 29.78
C PRO A 64 18.78 20.01 29.09
N LEU A 65 18.65 19.89 27.76
CA LEU A 65 17.49 20.43 27.02
C LEU A 65 16.20 19.64 27.30
N ASP A 66 16.33 18.32 27.43
CA ASP A 66 15.22 17.45 27.78
C ASP A 66 14.82 17.65 29.25
N GLN A 67 15.80 17.76 30.15
CA GLN A 67 15.56 18.03 31.58
C GLN A 67 14.95 19.41 31.84
N SER A 68 15.30 20.44 31.06
CA SER A 68 14.64 21.76 31.16
C SER A 68 13.23 21.73 30.59
N GLY A 69 12.88 20.69 29.83
CA GLY A 69 11.62 20.57 29.10
C GLY A 69 11.52 21.54 27.91
N THR A 70 12.67 22.01 27.40
CA THR A 70 12.77 22.89 26.23
C THR A 70 12.55 22.07 24.95
N ALA A 71 13.33 21.00 24.76
CA ALA A 71 13.18 20.10 23.60
C ALA A 71 13.70 18.70 23.92
N HIS A 72 13.07 17.69 23.32
CA HIS A 72 13.56 16.31 23.31
C HIS A 72 14.09 16.01 21.91
N ILE A 73 15.39 15.79 21.77
CA ILE A 73 16.04 15.60 20.47
C ILE A 73 16.63 14.20 20.41
N ASP A 74 16.21 13.41 19.43
CA ASP A 74 16.81 12.10 19.14
C ASP A 74 17.62 12.17 17.85
N VAL A 75 18.83 11.59 17.88
CA VAL A 75 19.74 11.52 16.73
C VAL A 75 19.89 10.08 16.30
N VAL A 76 19.61 9.79 15.02
CA VAL A 76 19.68 8.45 14.45
C VAL A 76 20.61 8.47 13.25
N PHE A 77 21.70 7.70 13.31
CA PHE A 77 22.58 7.51 12.17
C PHE A 77 22.70 6.04 11.80
N VAL A 78 22.23 5.73 10.58
CA VAL A 78 22.23 4.36 10.04
C VAL A 78 22.88 4.31 8.67
N ASN A 79 23.44 3.15 8.35
CA ASN A 79 24.06 2.90 7.06
C ASN A 79 23.01 2.81 5.96
N THR A 80 21.86 2.19 6.24
CA THR A 80 20.77 2.00 5.29
C THR A 80 19.41 1.86 5.99
N ILE A 81 18.35 2.28 5.29
CA ILE A 81 16.97 1.94 5.61
C ILE A 81 16.32 1.09 4.50
N GLY A 82 17.14 0.44 3.65
CA GLY A 82 16.66 -0.27 2.47
C GLY A 82 16.10 0.68 1.40
N GLU A 83 15.00 0.29 0.77
CA GLU A 83 14.34 1.06 -0.30
C GLU A 83 13.31 2.07 0.23
N ASN A 84 13.23 2.27 1.55
CA ASN A 84 12.26 3.18 2.16
C ASN A 84 12.60 4.64 1.85
N VAL A 85 11.57 5.49 1.79
CA VAL A 85 11.71 6.93 1.56
C VAL A 85 12.09 7.61 2.89
N PRO A 86 13.25 8.29 3.00
CA PRO A 86 13.75 8.82 4.28
C PRO A 86 12.78 9.72 5.03
N LYS A 87 12.05 10.61 4.33
CA LYS A 87 11.06 11.50 4.98
C LYS A 87 9.87 10.71 5.56
N VAL A 88 9.37 9.71 4.84
CA VAL A 88 8.28 8.85 5.33
C VAL A 88 8.77 8.04 6.52
N PHE A 89 9.96 7.45 6.39
CA PHE A 89 10.59 6.67 7.46
C PHE A 89 10.85 7.50 8.72
N ALA A 90 11.37 8.73 8.59
CA ALA A 90 11.59 9.63 9.72
C ALA A 90 10.27 9.96 10.45
N HIS A 91 9.20 10.24 9.70
CA HIS A 91 7.88 10.49 10.27
C HIS A 91 7.31 9.27 11.01
N GLU A 92 7.46 8.07 10.44
CA GLU A 92 7.01 6.83 11.08
C GLU A 92 7.85 6.48 12.31
N LEU A 93 9.16 6.68 12.25
CA LEU A 93 10.08 6.47 13.36
C LEU A 93 9.77 7.42 14.53
N PHE A 94 9.57 8.71 14.23
CA PHE A 94 9.19 9.72 15.23
C PHE A 94 7.91 9.32 15.96
N ASN A 95 6.88 8.92 15.22
CA ASN A 95 5.59 8.55 15.79
C ASN A 95 5.62 7.19 16.51
N THR A 96 6.52 6.29 16.11
CA THR A 96 6.74 5.00 16.77
C THR A 96 7.44 5.20 18.11
N TRP A 97 8.50 6.01 18.15
CA TRP A 97 9.28 6.29 19.36
C TRP A 97 8.60 7.31 20.28
N LYS A 98 7.56 7.99 19.80
CA LYS A 98 6.83 9.02 20.57
C LYS A 98 7.76 10.10 21.09
N ILE A 99 8.60 10.61 20.19
CA ILE A 99 9.65 11.58 20.46
C ILE A 99 9.03 12.89 20.94
N GLY A 100 9.43 13.36 22.12
CA GLY A 100 8.88 14.55 22.77
C GLY A 100 7.88 14.27 23.89
N ASP A 101 7.56 15.34 24.62
CA ASP A 101 6.55 15.32 25.66
C ASP A 101 5.13 15.29 25.08
N LYS A 102 4.22 14.60 25.77
CA LYS A 102 2.83 14.40 25.32
C LYS A 102 1.98 15.66 25.30
N GLU A 103 2.28 16.62 26.18
CA GLU A 103 1.52 17.87 26.31
C GLU A 103 2.16 19.00 25.52
N LYS A 104 3.49 18.99 25.41
CA LYS A 104 4.24 20.05 24.73
C LYS A 104 4.55 19.74 23.27
N ASP A 105 4.50 18.48 22.82
CA ASP A 105 4.90 18.04 21.47
C ASP A 105 6.28 18.60 21.04
N ASN A 106 7.20 18.74 22.00
CA ASN A 106 8.48 19.44 21.83
C ASN A 106 9.61 18.51 21.34
N GLY A 107 9.28 17.55 20.47
CA GLY A 107 10.22 16.55 19.94
C GLY A 107 10.91 16.97 18.64
N LEU A 108 12.15 16.55 18.43
CA LEU A 108 12.86 16.62 17.15
C LEU A 108 13.59 15.29 16.89
N LEU A 109 13.41 14.73 15.70
CA LEU A 109 14.23 13.63 15.20
C LEU A 109 15.21 14.14 14.16
N ILE A 110 16.48 13.80 14.30
CA ILE A 110 17.52 13.99 13.29
C ILE A 110 17.90 12.61 12.74
N LEU A 111 17.45 12.28 11.54
CA LEU A 111 17.77 11.03 10.84
C LEU A 111 18.83 11.28 9.77
N VAL A 112 19.88 10.47 9.77
CA VAL A 112 20.90 10.44 8.71
C VAL A 112 20.99 9.02 8.13
N VAL A 113 20.89 8.91 6.81
CA VAL A 113 20.91 7.65 6.05
C VAL A 113 22.09 7.70 5.08
N LYS A 114 23.14 6.93 5.38
CA LYS A 114 24.43 7.04 4.68
C LYS A 114 24.36 6.63 3.22
N ASP A 115 23.79 5.46 2.92
CA ASP A 115 23.74 4.91 1.55
C ASP A 115 22.87 5.75 0.60
N GLN A 116 21.79 6.34 1.12
CA GLN A 116 20.92 7.26 0.39
C GLN A 116 21.45 8.72 0.39
N ARG A 117 22.55 8.99 1.11
CA ARG A 117 23.16 10.31 1.28
C ARG A 117 22.13 11.39 1.64
N ARG A 118 21.25 11.04 2.57
CA ARG A 118 20.06 11.83 2.94
C ARG A 118 19.98 12.06 4.43
N MET A 119 19.67 13.30 4.82
CA MET A 119 19.36 13.70 6.19
C MET A 119 17.95 14.27 6.25
N GLU A 120 17.22 13.97 7.31
CA GLU A 120 15.83 14.38 7.53
C GLU A 120 15.66 14.84 8.97
N PHE A 121 15.03 16.00 9.13
CA PHE A 121 14.58 16.52 10.42
C PHE A 121 13.07 16.37 10.47
N GLU A 122 12.56 15.76 11.53
CA GLU A 122 11.13 15.64 11.81
C GLU A 122 10.82 16.36 13.11
N THR A 123 10.03 17.44 13.04
CA THR A 123 9.69 18.28 14.20
C THR A 123 8.30 17.92 14.73
N GLY A 124 8.13 17.87 16.05
CA GLY A 124 6.84 17.85 16.71
C GLY A 124 6.17 19.23 16.68
N TYR A 125 4.84 19.26 16.84
CA TYR A 125 4.04 20.49 16.75
C TYR A 125 4.53 21.61 17.69
N GLY A 126 5.05 21.26 18.86
CA GLY A 126 5.55 22.22 19.84
C GLY A 126 6.80 22.97 19.41
N LEU A 127 7.56 22.43 18.47
CA LEU A 127 8.78 23.06 17.95
C LEU A 127 8.59 23.77 16.61
N GLU A 128 7.44 23.63 15.92
CA GLU A 128 7.23 24.23 14.59
C GLU A 128 7.36 25.76 14.57
N GLY A 129 7.09 26.42 15.71
CA GLY A 129 7.28 27.88 15.84
C GLY A 129 8.75 28.30 15.88
N THR A 130 9.60 27.53 16.56
CA THR A 130 11.02 27.84 16.79
C THR A 130 11.93 27.19 15.74
N LEU A 131 11.54 26.02 15.24
CA LEU A 131 12.23 25.22 14.23
C LEU A 131 11.26 24.91 13.07
N PRO A 132 10.77 25.90 12.32
CA PRO A 132 10.00 25.65 11.11
C PRO A 132 10.91 25.03 10.02
N ASP A 133 10.30 24.39 9.02
CA ASP A 133 10.97 23.67 7.93
C ASP A 133 12.13 24.46 7.30
N VAL A 134 11.95 25.78 7.10
CA VAL A 134 12.98 26.64 6.52
C VAL A 134 14.25 26.73 7.38
N ILE A 135 14.11 26.76 8.70
CA ILE A 135 15.24 26.79 9.64
C ILE A 135 15.91 25.43 9.68
N CYS A 136 15.14 24.34 9.75
CA CYS A 136 15.68 22.98 9.67
C CYS A 136 16.50 22.76 8.40
N TYR A 137 15.98 23.23 7.26
CA TYR A 137 16.68 23.15 5.97
C TYR A 137 17.98 23.98 5.98
N GLN A 138 17.94 25.21 6.50
CA GLN A 138 19.13 26.07 6.61
C GLN A 138 20.21 25.43 7.47
N ILE A 139 19.84 24.90 8.64
CA ILE A 139 20.77 24.21 9.54
C ILE A 139 21.47 23.05 8.81
N GLN A 140 20.71 22.24 8.08
CA GLN A 140 21.27 21.14 7.30
C GLN A 140 22.25 21.63 6.24
N GLN A 141 21.88 22.65 5.46
CA GLN A 141 22.70 23.16 4.35
C GLN A 141 23.99 23.84 4.83
N GLU A 142 23.93 24.58 5.94
CA GLU A 142 25.06 25.38 6.43
C GLU A 142 26.02 24.57 7.31
N TYR A 143 25.49 23.71 8.19
CA TYR A 143 26.28 23.07 9.25
C TYR A 143 26.48 21.57 9.04
N MET A 144 25.60 20.88 8.31
CA MET A 144 25.67 19.42 8.19
C MET A 144 26.20 18.97 6.83
N VAL A 145 25.57 19.41 5.73
CA VAL A 145 25.86 18.99 4.35
C VAL A 145 27.33 19.19 3.96
N PRO A 146 28.02 20.31 4.27
CA PRO A 146 29.42 20.49 3.89
C PRO A 146 30.33 19.42 4.48
N HIS A 147 30.16 19.10 5.77
CA HIS A 147 30.95 18.07 6.45
C HIS A 147 30.56 16.65 6.03
N ALA A 148 29.28 16.40 5.79
CA ALA A 148 28.80 15.12 5.28
C ALA A 148 29.36 14.79 3.87
N LYS A 149 29.59 15.81 3.02
CA LYS A 149 30.26 15.63 1.71
C LYS A 149 31.71 15.19 1.83
N GLU A 150 32.36 15.53 2.94
CA GLU A 150 33.74 15.16 3.26
C GLU A 150 33.81 13.85 4.06
N ASP A 151 32.69 13.12 4.19
CA ASP A 151 32.53 11.94 5.05
C ASP A 151 32.87 12.18 6.54
N ASN A 152 32.89 13.44 6.97
CA ASN A 152 33.11 13.84 8.36
C ASN A 152 31.77 13.92 9.11
N PHE A 153 31.16 12.76 9.35
CA PHE A 153 29.82 12.65 9.94
C PHE A 153 29.76 13.06 11.42
N ASP A 154 30.83 12.82 12.18
CA ASP A 154 30.93 13.27 13.57
C ASP A 154 30.78 14.79 13.67
N LEU A 155 31.49 15.53 12.81
CA LEU A 155 31.40 16.99 12.77
C LEU A 155 30.07 17.45 12.17
N ALA A 156 29.57 16.78 11.12
CA ALA A 156 28.29 17.13 10.50
C ALA A 156 27.13 17.08 11.50
N ILE A 157 27.02 15.99 12.26
CA ILE A 157 25.94 15.80 13.22
C ILE A 157 26.14 16.70 14.45
N THR A 158 27.36 16.82 14.97
CA THR A 158 27.63 17.69 16.13
C THR A 158 27.36 19.16 15.81
N ALA A 159 27.80 19.66 14.65
CA ALA A 159 27.56 21.04 14.24
C ALA A 159 26.06 21.31 13.99
N GLY A 160 25.34 20.35 13.39
CA GLY A 160 23.89 20.43 13.22
C GLY A 160 23.14 20.51 14.55
N VAL A 161 23.49 19.65 15.51
CA VAL A 161 22.90 19.66 16.85
C VAL A 161 23.21 20.96 17.59
N ASP A 162 24.46 21.46 17.50
CA ASP A 162 24.84 22.73 18.12
C ASP A 162 24.05 23.92 17.54
N ALA A 163 23.83 23.94 16.22
CA ALA A 163 23.02 24.95 15.56
C ALA A 163 21.55 24.89 16.01
N VAL A 164 20.96 23.69 16.12
CA VAL A 164 19.61 23.50 16.67
C VAL A 164 19.52 24.04 18.09
N ILE A 165 20.46 23.68 18.96
CA ILE A 165 20.49 24.12 20.36
C ILE A 165 20.58 25.64 20.45
N ASN A 166 21.39 26.27 19.60
CA ASN A 166 21.52 27.73 19.56
C ASN A 166 20.21 28.39 19.16
N HIS A 167 19.52 27.88 18.13
CA HIS A 167 18.21 28.37 17.71
C HIS A 167 17.15 28.27 18.82
N LEU A 168 17.12 27.14 19.54
CA LEU A 168 16.21 26.93 20.67
C LEU A 168 16.48 27.92 21.83
N LYS A 169 17.74 28.24 22.09
CA LYS A 169 18.12 29.22 23.14
C LYS A 169 17.81 30.66 22.75
N THR A 170 17.97 31.03 21.48
CA THR A 170 17.74 32.42 21.03
C THR A 170 16.28 32.84 21.03
N GLU A 171 15.33 31.91 20.87
CA GLU A 171 13.89 32.23 20.96
C GLU A 171 13.39 32.38 22.41
N ASP A 172 13.97 31.64 23.36
CA ASP A 172 13.63 31.77 24.80
C ASP A 172 14.02 33.14 25.38
N ASP A 173 14.98 33.85 24.76
CA ASP A 173 15.45 35.18 25.18
C ASP A 173 14.76 36.36 24.47
N GLY A 174 13.87 36.10 23.50
CA GLY A 174 12.92 37.04 22.89
C GLY A 174 13.50 38.27 22.16
N THR A 175 13.33 38.33 20.83
CA THR A 175 12.80 39.50 20.05
C THR A 175 12.92 39.23 18.54
N SER A 176 11.80 39.38 17.81
CA SER A 176 11.79 39.45 16.34
C SER A 176 12.69 40.58 15.82
N SER A 177 13.64 40.27 14.93
CA SER A 177 14.09 41.22 13.91
C SER A 177 14.68 40.53 12.69
N THR A 178 14.06 40.83 11.55
CA THR A 178 14.64 40.77 10.21
C THR A 178 15.95 41.57 10.16
N ALA A 179 17.07 41.01 9.71
CA ALA A 179 18.09 41.68 8.87
C ALA A 179 19.36 40.83 8.65
N THR A 180 19.59 40.57 7.37
CA THR A 180 20.86 40.41 6.63
C THR A 180 22.16 40.81 7.35
N VAL A 181 23.14 39.91 7.44
CA VAL A 181 24.57 40.27 7.63
C VAL A 181 25.49 39.36 6.80
N LYS A 182 26.51 40.01 6.21
CA LYS A 182 27.52 39.52 5.27
C LYS A 182 28.67 38.76 5.96
N ILE A 183 29.26 37.85 5.19
CA ILE A 183 30.50 37.09 5.43
C ILE A 183 31.72 38.03 5.57
N PRO A 184 32.71 37.66 6.42
CA PRO A 184 34.10 37.78 6.02
C PRO A 184 34.89 36.46 6.10
N ASP A 185 35.94 36.46 5.28
CA ASP A 185 36.84 35.40 4.86
C ASP A 185 37.56 34.60 5.95
N ALA A 186 37.93 33.40 5.52
CA ALA A 186 38.92 32.53 6.12
C ALA A 186 40.26 33.23 6.34
N THR A 187 40.95 32.92 7.44
CA THR A 187 42.36 32.46 7.52
C THR A 187 42.71 32.34 9.01
N THR A 188 43.12 31.15 9.47
CA THR A 188 44.38 30.85 10.19
C THR A 188 44.25 29.49 10.88
N VAL A 189 44.97 28.52 10.30
CA VAL A 189 45.30 27.23 10.89
C VAL A 189 46.38 27.49 11.92
N ASP A 190 46.17 27.08 13.17
CA ASP A 190 47.26 26.91 14.12
C ASP A 190 47.28 25.49 14.69
N THR A 191 48.43 24.88 14.41
CA THR A 191 48.97 23.58 14.76
C THR A 191 48.93 23.32 16.27
N ILE A 192 48.33 22.20 16.70
CA ILE A 192 48.55 21.63 18.04
C ILE A 192 49.19 20.25 17.88
N SER A 193 50.36 20.10 18.51
CA SER A 193 51.18 18.89 18.57
C SER A 193 50.50 17.75 19.37
N PRO A 194 50.92 16.47 19.14
CA PRO A 194 50.21 15.29 19.65
C PRO A 194 50.46 15.06 21.15
N PRO A 195 49.51 14.42 21.87
CA PRO A 195 49.66 14.15 23.29
C PRO A 195 50.54 12.93 23.59
N GLU A 196 51.11 13.01 24.78
CA GLU A 196 52.09 12.15 25.42
C GLU A 196 51.48 10.81 25.89
N VAL A 197 52.30 9.77 25.82
CA VAL A 197 52.00 8.36 26.15
C VAL A 197 51.71 8.19 27.64
N VAL A 198 50.60 7.53 27.98
CA VAL A 198 50.25 7.09 29.35
C VAL A 198 50.20 5.56 29.37
N PRO A 199 50.77 4.86 30.37
CA PRO A 199 50.96 3.41 30.30
C PRO A 199 49.70 2.59 30.67
N GLU A 200 49.69 1.40 30.09
CA GLU A 200 48.73 0.30 30.15
C GLU A 200 48.43 -0.19 31.58
N TYR A 201 47.15 -0.39 31.89
CA TYR A 201 46.67 -0.95 33.16
C TYR A 201 45.92 -2.26 32.89
N ASP A 202 46.48 -3.36 33.40
CA ASP A 202 45.88 -4.69 33.37
C ASP A 202 44.61 -4.75 34.24
N ILE A 203 43.45 -5.00 33.63
CA ILE A 203 42.23 -5.36 34.34
C ILE A 203 42.03 -6.88 34.24
N VAL A 204 42.10 -7.53 35.40
CA VAL A 204 41.83 -8.96 35.61
C VAL A 204 40.33 -9.24 35.38
N GLU A 205 40.00 -10.14 34.45
CA GLU A 205 38.64 -10.65 34.26
C GLU A 205 38.15 -11.46 35.47
N PRO A 206 36.92 -11.24 35.99
CA PRO A 206 36.33 -12.13 36.96
C PRO A 206 35.70 -13.36 36.27
N TYR A 207 36.19 -14.54 36.65
CA TYR A 207 35.58 -15.84 36.38
C TYR A 207 34.10 -15.86 36.82
N GLY A 208 33.16 -16.10 35.89
CA GLY A 208 31.75 -16.37 36.24
C GLY A 208 30.68 -16.00 35.21
N VAL A 209 31.02 -15.38 34.07
CA VAL A 209 30.02 -14.86 33.12
C VAL A 209 29.50 -15.91 32.12
N ALA A 210 30.14 -17.08 32.02
CA ALA A 210 29.76 -18.11 31.06
C ALA A 210 28.49 -18.90 31.45
N GLU A 211 28.31 -19.22 32.74
CA GLU A 211 27.17 -20.02 33.22
C GLU A 211 25.86 -19.20 33.31
N SER A 212 25.95 -17.90 33.59
CA SER A 212 24.78 -17.01 33.63
C SER A 212 24.25 -16.66 32.22
N ARG A 213 25.12 -16.63 31.20
CA ARG A 213 24.72 -16.45 29.79
C ARG A 213 23.94 -17.65 29.25
N GLN A 214 24.29 -18.88 29.66
CA GLN A 214 23.57 -20.09 29.26
C GLN A 214 22.22 -20.24 29.98
N ALA A 215 22.12 -19.80 31.24
CA ALA A 215 20.86 -19.79 31.99
C ALA A 215 19.86 -18.74 31.46
N LEU A 216 20.34 -17.55 31.04
CA LEU A 216 19.52 -16.49 30.44
C LEU A 216 19.09 -16.83 28.99
N ALA A 217 19.94 -17.51 28.23
CA ALA A 217 19.59 -18.03 26.91
C ALA A 217 18.52 -19.13 26.97
N ALA A 218 18.56 -20.00 27.99
CA ALA A 218 17.58 -21.05 28.20
C ALA A 218 16.22 -20.53 28.70
N SER A 219 16.18 -19.45 29.50
CA SER A 219 14.91 -18.86 29.97
C SER A 219 14.17 -18.08 28.87
N ASN A 220 14.88 -17.55 27.88
CA ASN A 220 14.28 -16.83 26.75
C ASN A 220 13.66 -17.74 25.68
N GLN A 221 13.92 -19.05 25.72
CA GLN A 221 13.40 -19.98 24.70
C GLN A 221 11.96 -20.48 24.97
N GLN A 222 11.39 -20.22 26.15
CA GLN A 222 10.10 -20.80 26.56
C GLN A 222 8.91 -19.83 26.60
N LYS A 223 9.06 -18.60 26.10
CA LYS A 223 7.98 -17.60 26.05
C LYS A 223 7.95 -16.79 24.75
N SER A 224 8.00 -17.45 23.59
CA SER A 224 7.59 -16.85 22.31
C SER A 224 6.27 -17.47 21.82
N LEU A 225 5.20 -17.25 22.59
CA LEU A 225 3.84 -17.47 22.10
C LEU A 225 3.46 -16.27 21.20
N GLY A 226 4.12 -16.15 20.06
CA GLY A 226 3.98 -15.00 19.16
C GLY A 226 5.21 -14.76 18.29
N SER A 227 5.66 -15.76 17.54
CA SER A 227 6.50 -15.48 16.37
C SER A 227 5.68 -14.60 15.40
N PRO A 228 6.27 -13.54 14.79
CA PRO A 228 5.58 -12.68 13.81
C PRO A 228 4.87 -13.45 12.68
N GLY A 229 5.32 -14.68 12.38
CA GLY A 229 4.68 -15.57 11.40
C GLY A 229 3.21 -15.94 11.72
N GLY A 230 2.82 -15.97 13.00
CA GLY A 230 1.46 -16.32 13.42
C GLY A 230 0.39 -15.31 12.99
N TRP A 231 0.73 -14.02 12.99
CA TRP A 231 -0.21 -12.96 12.57
C TRP A 231 -0.30 -12.86 11.05
N ILE A 232 0.83 -13.09 10.36
CA ILE A 232 0.89 -13.13 8.90
C ILE A 232 0.05 -14.29 8.36
N THR A 233 0.19 -15.49 8.93
CA THR A 233 -0.63 -16.65 8.59
C THR A 233 -2.10 -16.44 8.88
N LEU A 234 -2.45 -15.83 10.02
CA LEU A 234 -3.83 -15.48 10.34
C LEU A 234 -4.40 -14.50 9.31
N GLY A 235 -3.64 -13.48 8.91
CA GLY A 235 -4.03 -12.54 7.87
C GLY A 235 -4.27 -13.21 6.52
N ILE A 236 -3.38 -14.10 6.09
CA ILE A 236 -3.52 -14.88 4.85
C ILE A 236 -4.75 -15.78 4.90
N LEU A 237 -5.01 -16.45 6.04
CA LEU A 237 -6.18 -17.29 6.21
C LEU A 237 -7.49 -16.48 6.16
N ILE A 238 -7.51 -15.27 6.72
CA ILE A 238 -8.65 -14.35 6.62
C ILE A 238 -8.89 -13.96 5.16
N VAL A 239 -7.85 -13.54 4.43
CA VAL A 239 -7.97 -13.19 3.01
C VAL A 239 -8.45 -14.39 2.18
N TYR A 240 -7.87 -15.56 2.41
CA TYR A 240 -8.28 -16.81 1.76
C TYR A 240 -9.76 -17.11 2.03
N PHE A 241 -10.21 -16.98 3.28
CA PHE A 241 -11.59 -17.25 3.67
C PHE A 241 -12.58 -16.26 3.04
N ILE A 242 -12.21 -14.99 2.92
CA ILE A 242 -13.00 -13.97 2.22
C ILE A 242 -13.12 -14.32 0.72
N LEU A 243 -12.01 -14.67 0.07
CA LEU A 243 -11.98 -15.05 -1.34
C LEU A 243 -12.76 -16.33 -1.61
N ALA A 244 -12.53 -17.39 -0.83
CA ALA A 244 -13.28 -18.64 -0.89
C ALA A 244 -14.77 -18.40 -0.67
N GLY A 245 -15.12 -17.52 0.27
CA GLY A 245 -16.46 -17.04 0.53
C GLY A 245 -17.15 -16.41 -0.68
N LYS A 246 -16.49 -15.42 -1.31
CA LYS A 246 -17.03 -14.75 -2.50
C LYS A 246 -17.27 -15.73 -3.65
N VAL A 247 -16.31 -16.62 -3.90
CA VAL A 247 -16.44 -17.57 -5.00
C VAL A 247 -17.50 -18.64 -4.69
N ALA A 248 -17.63 -19.10 -3.43
CA ALA A 248 -18.68 -20.03 -2.99
C ALA A 248 -20.08 -19.42 -3.09
N ALA A 249 -20.24 -18.14 -2.71
CA ALA A 249 -21.49 -17.40 -2.88
C ALA A 249 -21.88 -17.30 -4.36
N ASN A 250 -20.91 -17.04 -5.25
CA ASN A 250 -21.14 -16.95 -6.68
C ASN A 250 -21.53 -18.30 -7.31
N ILE A 251 -20.83 -19.40 -6.98
CA ILE A 251 -21.16 -20.75 -7.47
C ILE A 251 -22.56 -21.21 -7.08
N THR A 252 -22.94 -20.93 -5.84
CA THR A 252 -24.25 -21.31 -5.32
C THR A 252 -25.34 -20.31 -5.69
N ALA A 253 -25.02 -19.27 -6.48
CA ALA A 253 -25.93 -18.19 -6.85
C ALA A 253 -26.66 -17.59 -5.64
N ASN A 254 -25.94 -17.42 -4.53
CA ASN A 254 -26.49 -16.94 -3.25
C ASN A 254 -27.68 -17.76 -2.70
N ARG A 255 -27.84 -19.02 -3.13
CA ARG A 255 -28.90 -19.93 -2.65
C ARG A 255 -28.87 -20.11 -1.13
N TYR A 256 -27.69 -20.00 -0.52
CA TYR A 256 -27.51 -20.03 0.92
C TYR A 256 -27.36 -18.60 1.44
N LYS A 257 -28.41 -18.09 2.09
CA LYS A 257 -28.43 -16.75 2.70
C LYS A 257 -27.42 -16.62 3.85
N ASN A 258 -27.15 -17.73 4.54
CA ASN A 258 -26.11 -17.80 5.57
C ASN A 258 -24.81 -18.30 4.96
N PHE A 259 -23.79 -17.45 5.04
CA PHE A 259 -22.44 -17.72 4.58
C PHE A 259 -21.89 -19.08 5.07
N PHE A 260 -22.09 -19.39 6.36
CA PHE A 260 -21.64 -20.62 7.00
C PHE A 260 -22.46 -21.87 6.67
N LEU A 261 -23.60 -21.77 5.98
CA LEU A 261 -24.38 -22.94 5.55
C LEU A 261 -24.05 -23.38 4.12
N ASN A 262 -23.11 -22.71 3.46
CA ASN A 262 -22.72 -23.04 2.11
C ASN A 262 -21.81 -24.29 2.10
N PRO A 263 -22.26 -25.45 1.57
CA PRO A 263 -21.45 -26.66 1.56
C PRO A 263 -20.20 -26.52 0.69
N VAL A 264 -20.24 -25.64 -0.32
CA VAL A 264 -19.09 -25.35 -1.18
C VAL A 264 -18.02 -24.60 -0.40
N LEU A 265 -18.39 -23.68 0.49
CA LEU A 265 -17.44 -22.96 1.35
C LEU A 265 -16.70 -23.92 2.29
N TRP A 266 -17.42 -24.82 2.97
CA TRP A 266 -16.79 -25.78 3.87
C TRP A 266 -15.86 -26.74 3.14
N PHE A 267 -16.23 -27.19 1.93
CA PHE A 267 -15.33 -27.97 1.10
C PHE A 267 -14.02 -27.22 0.78
N LEU A 268 -14.12 -25.92 0.49
CA LEU A 268 -12.95 -25.07 0.20
C LEU A 268 -12.05 -24.82 1.38
N VAL A 269 -12.59 -24.81 2.59
CA VAL A 269 -11.81 -24.48 3.78
C VAL A 269 -11.27 -25.75 4.44
N LEU A 270 -12.08 -26.80 4.55
CA LEU A 270 -11.72 -28.02 5.28
C LEU A 270 -10.60 -28.82 4.59
N ILE A 271 -10.62 -28.95 3.27
CA ILE A 271 -9.61 -29.75 2.55
C ILE A 271 -8.22 -29.13 2.64
N PRO A 272 -8.00 -27.83 2.32
CA PRO A 272 -6.69 -27.24 2.50
C PRO A 272 -6.30 -27.13 3.97
N ALA A 273 -7.23 -26.85 4.90
CA ALA A 273 -6.91 -26.82 6.32
C ALA A 273 -6.43 -28.18 6.84
N THR A 274 -7.12 -29.28 6.49
CA THR A 274 -6.70 -30.63 6.86
C THR A 274 -5.38 -31.01 6.20
N GLY A 275 -5.17 -30.65 4.92
CA GLY A 275 -3.91 -30.85 4.22
C GLY A 275 -2.73 -30.12 4.88
N ILE A 276 -2.91 -28.87 5.30
CA ILE A 276 -1.91 -28.09 6.03
C ILE A 276 -1.58 -28.74 7.37
N ILE A 277 -2.59 -29.13 8.15
CA ILE A 277 -2.40 -29.79 9.46
C ILE A 277 -1.60 -31.08 9.30
N VAL A 278 -1.98 -31.94 8.35
CA VAL A 278 -1.28 -33.21 8.08
C VAL A 278 0.16 -32.96 7.63
N LEU A 279 0.40 -32.04 6.68
CA LEU A 279 1.75 -31.74 6.20
C LEU A 279 2.64 -31.12 7.29
N ASN A 280 2.07 -30.34 8.21
CA ASN A 280 2.81 -29.78 9.34
C ASN A 280 3.19 -30.86 10.37
N ILE A 281 2.33 -31.86 10.60
CA ILE A 281 2.61 -32.95 11.54
C ILE A 281 3.67 -33.92 10.97
N TYR A 282 3.52 -34.34 9.72
CA TYR A 282 4.33 -35.42 9.15
C TYR A 282 5.59 -34.94 8.42
N PHE A 283 5.63 -33.68 7.98
CA PHE A 283 6.76 -33.12 7.22
C PHE A 283 7.13 -31.72 7.73
N PRO A 284 7.76 -31.60 8.90
CA PRO A 284 8.22 -30.29 9.38
C PRO A 284 9.35 -29.76 8.48
N VAL A 285 9.18 -28.54 7.97
CA VAL A 285 10.19 -27.83 7.16
C VAL A 285 10.38 -26.42 7.72
N SER A 286 11.56 -25.85 7.55
CA SER A 286 11.91 -24.51 8.06
C SER A 286 11.13 -23.34 7.45
N TRP A 287 10.42 -23.58 6.34
CA TRP A 287 9.73 -22.60 5.49
C TRP A 287 8.22 -22.90 5.45
N ILE A 288 7.68 -23.19 6.63
CA ILE A 288 6.30 -23.65 6.82
C ILE A 288 5.27 -22.64 6.32
N GLU A 289 5.53 -21.34 6.50
CA GLU A 289 4.62 -20.26 6.10
C GLU A 289 4.52 -20.12 4.58
N VAL A 290 5.66 -20.18 3.89
CA VAL A 290 5.70 -20.14 2.43
C VAL A 290 4.98 -21.35 1.83
N ARG A 291 5.18 -22.54 2.40
CA ARG A 291 4.47 -23.75 1.97
C ARG A 291 2.96 -23.64 2.14
N GLN A 292 2.49 -23.08 3.26
CA GLN A 292 1.06 -22.88 3.50
C GLN A 292 0.44 -21.93 2.48
N VAL A 293 1.11 -20.81 2.20
CA VAL A 293 0.67 -19.84 1.17
C VAL A 293 0.55 -20.51 -0.19
N ILE A 294 1.57 -21.27 -0.60
CA ILE A 294 1.55 -21.98 -1.89
C ILE A 294 0.39 -22.96 -1.96
N LEU A 295 0.14 -23.74 -0.89
CA LEU A 295 -0.97 -24.69 -0.87
C LEU A 295 -2.32 -23.99 -0.96
N LEU A 296 -2.56 -22.95 -0.15
CA LEU A 296 -3.80 -22.18 -0.19
C LEU A 296 -4.02 -21.55 -1.57
N TYR A 297 -2.97 -21.00 -2.17
CA TYR A 297 -3.03 -20.43 -3.51
C TYR A 297 -3.36 -21.48 -4.57
N VAL A 298 -2.71 -22.66 -4.54
CA VAL A 298 -3.00 -23.77 -5.48
C VAL A 298 -4.44 -24.25 -5.34
N PHE A 299 -4.96 -24.37 -4.10
CA PHE A 299 -6.36 -24.74 -3.87
C PHE A 299 -7.33 -23.69 -4.38
N LEU A 300 -7.06 -22.40 -4.15
CA LEU A 300 -7.86 -21.30 -4.67
C LEU A 300 -7.87 -21.31 -6.21
N LEU A 301 -6.72 -21.52 -6.84
CA LEU A 301 -6.59 -21.63 -8.28
C LEU A 301 -7.41 -22.80 -8.84
N PHE A 302 -7.23 -24.01 -8.30
CA PHE A 302 -7.99 -25.19 -8.73
C PHE A 302 -9.50 -24.96 -8.65
N TYR A 303 -9.92 -24.26 -7.61
CA TYR A 303 -11.32 -23.95 -7.42
C TYR A 303 -11.87 -22.91 -8.42
N ILE A 304 -11.14 -21.82 -8.66
CA ILE A 304 -11.49 -20.85 -9.71
C ILE A 304 -11.65 -21.57 -11.06
N GLN A 305 -10.79 -22.54 -11.35
CA GLN A 305 -10.90 -23.35 -12.56
C GLN A 305 -12.18 -24.20 -12.61
N ILE A 306 -12.55 -24.84 -11.50
CA ILE A 306 -13.83 -25.58 -11.42
C ILE A 306 -15.02 -24.62 -11.58
N HIS A 307 -14.99 -23.45 -10.97
CA HIS A 307 -16.04 -22.44 -11.10
C HIS A 307 -16.28 -22.08 -12.56
N PHE A 308 -15.24 -21.68 -13.29
CA PHE A 308 -15.37 -21.29 -14.69
C PHE A 308 -15.77 -22.45 -15.60
N TRP A 309 -15.34 -23.67 -15.28
CA TRP A 309 -15.80 -24.88 -15.98
C TRP A 309 -17.30 -25.14 -15.77
N ILE A 310 -17.78 -25.09 -14.52
CA ILE A 310 -19.21 -25.24 -14.19
C ILE A 310 -20.04 -24.12 -14.81
N LEU A 311 -19.59 -22.87 -14.68
CA LEU A 311 -20.22 -21.69 -15.25
C LEU A 311 -20.40 -21.86 -16.76
N SER A 312 -19.31 -22.19 -17.46
CA SER A 312 -19.32 -22.40 -18.90
C SER A 312 -20.26 -23.54 -19.30
N SER A 313 -20.28 -24.64 -18.56
CA SER A 313 -21.17 -25.78 -18.85
C SER A 313 -22.64 -25.43 -18.60
N ARG A 314 -22.97 -24.76 -17.51
CA ARG A 314 -24.35 -24.36 -17.18
C ARG A 314 -24.86 -23.34 -18.17
N LEU A 315 -24.06 -22.32 -18.46
CA LEU A 315 -24.43 -21.28 -19.40
C LEU A 315 -24.63 -21.85 -20.80
N SER A 316 -23.71 -22.69 -21.30
CA SER A 316 -23.88 -23.35 -22.60
C SER A 316 -25.18 -24.16 -22.69
N ARG A 317 -25.60 -24.83 -21.61
CA ARG A 317 -26.88 -25.57 -21.58
C ARG A 317 -28.09 -24.64 -21.50
N SER A 318 -28.01 -23.54 -20.76
CA SER A 318 -29.11 -22.58 -20.62
C SER A 318 -29.38 -21.78 -21.89
N LEU A 319 -28.40 -21.74 -22.81
CA LEU A 319 -28.43 -20.95 -24.03
C LEU A 319 -28.89 -21.73 -25.26
N THR A 320 -29.12 -23.04 -25.14
CA THR A 320 -29.59 -23.87 -26.25
C THR A 320 -30.96 -23.39 -26.72
N GLY A 321 -31.06 -22.97 -27.98
CA GLY A 321 -32.29 -22.50 -28.61
C GLY A 321 -32.40 -20.97 -28.79
N LEU A 322 -31.46 -20.19 -28.26
CA LEU A 322 -31.39 -18.74 -28.48
C LEU A 322 -30.59 -18.41 -29.75
N SER A 323 -30.86 -17.24 -30.33
CA SER A 323 -30.07 -16.72 -31.46
C SER A 323 -28.61 -16.48 -31.07
N ASN A 324 -27.70 -16.48 -32.05
CA ASN A 324 -26.27 -16.27 -31.79
C ASN A 324 -25.99 -14.91 -31.10
N HIS A 325 -26.75 -13.87 -31.48
CA HIS A 325 -26.70 -12.54 -30.88
C HIS A 325 -27.11 -12.56 -29.39
N GLU A 326 -28.26 -13.16 -29.06
CA GLU A 326 -28.70 -13.28 -27.66
C GLU A 326 -27.74 -14.12 -26.81
N GLN A 327 -27.16 -15.17 -27.40
CA GLN A 327 -26.13 -15.95 -26.74
C GLN A 327 -24.91 -15.08 -26.44
N TYR A 328 -24.42 -14.29 -27.41
CA TYR A 328 -23.30 -13.38 -27.23
C TYR A 328 -23.53 -12.43 -26.06
N LEU A 329 -24.68 -11.75 -26.02
CA LEU A 329 -25.02 -10.79 -24.97
C LEU A 329 -25.04 -11.43 -23.59
N LYS A 330 -25.69 -12.60 -23.45
CA LYS A 330 -25.73 -13.34 -22.18
C LYS A 330 -24.35 -13.82 -21.72
N TRP A 331 -23.48 -14.24 -22.65
CA TRP A 331 -22.10 -14.56 -22.34
C TRP A 331 -21.35 -13.34 -21.80
N GLN A 332 -21.50 -12.19 -22.45
CA GLN A 332 -20.85 -10.93 -22.08
C GLN A 332 -21.31 -10.45 -20.70
N GLU A 333 -22.63 -10.38 -20.45
CA GLU A 333 -23.21 -9.96 -19.17
C GLU A 333 -22.73 -10.83 -18.00
N THR A 334 -22.68 -12.15 -18.21
CA THR A 334 -22.24 -13.10 -17.17
C THR A 334 -20.76 -12.89 -16.81
N HIS A 335 -19.92 -12.51 -17.76
CA HIS A 335 -18.47 -12.36 -17.55
C HIS A 335 -18.06 -10.94 -17.15
N ALA A 336 -18.89 -9.93 -17.41
CA ALA A 336 -18.61 -8.51 -17.14
C ALA A 336 -18.14 -8.22 -15.71
N THR A 337 -18.70 -8.93 -14.73
CA THR A 337 -18.37 -8.74 -13.30
C THR A 337 -17.12 -9.48 -12.85
N MET A 338 -16.51 -10.29 -13.72
CA MET A 338 -15.48 -11.27 -13.38
C MET A 338 -14.12 -10.99 -14.03
N ASP A 339 -13.98 -9.89 -14.78
CA ASP A 339 -12.72 -9.52 -15.44
C ASP A 339 -11.55 -9.33 -14.47
N TRP A 340 -11.83 -8.91 -13.23
CA TRP A 340 -10.82 -8.81 -12.17
C TRP A 340 -10.13 -10.16 -11.88
N ALA A 341 -10.83 -11.28 -12.09
CA ALA A 341 -10.27 -12.61 -11.86
C ALA A 341 -9.14 -12.93 -12.86
N ALA A 342 -9.16 -12.31 -14.06
CA ALA A 342 -8.10 -12.44 -15.05
C ALA A 342 -6.82 -11.75 -14.64
N LEU A 343 -6.93 -10.59 -13.97
CA LEU A 343 -5.80 -9.83 -13.47
C LEU A 343 -5.19 -10.49 -12.22
N ALA A 344 -6.04 -10.99 -11.32
CA ALA A 344 -5.61 -11.54 -10.04
C ALA A 344 -4.91 -12.91 -10.14
N PHE A 345 -5.15 -13.68 -11.22
CA PHE A 345 -4.69 -15.07 -11.31
C PHE A 345 -4.13 -15.42 -12.70
N PRO A 346 -2.88 -15.01 -13.04
CA PRO A 346 -2.32 -15.11 -14.40
C PRO A 346 -1.94 -16.54 -14.86
N TYR A 347 -2.46 -17.59 -14.24
CA TYR A 347 -2.07 -18.98 -14.50
C TYR A 347 -2.48 -19.47 -15.92
N PRO A 348 -1.70 -20.34 -16.61
CA PRO A 348 -1.94 -20.82 -17.98
C PRO A 348 -3.36 -21.36 -18.24
N PHE A 349 -4.00 -21.90 -17.22
CA PHE A 349 -5.32 -22.51 -17.33
C PHE A 349 -6.44 -21.45 -17.33
N PHE A 350 -6.25 -20.34 -16.61
CA PHE A 350 -7.13 -19.16 -16.69
C PHE A 350 -6.99 -18.51 -18.08
N LYS A 351 -5.75 -18.38 -18.56
CA LYS A 351 -5.45 -17.91 -19.92
C LYS A 351 -6.12 -18.79 -20.98
N SER A 352 -6.13 -20.12 -20.82
CA SER A 352 -6.82 -21.02 -21.74
C SER A 352 -8.34 -20.86 -21.71
N TYR A 353 -8.93 -20.65 -20.53
CA TYR A 353 -10.36 -20.39 -20.41
C TYR A 353 -10.74 -19.08 -21.10
N TRP A 354 -10.05 -17.99 -20.79
CA TRP A 354 -10.36 -16.68 -21.36
C TRP A 354 -10.18 -16.68 -22.87
N LYS A 355 -9.15 -17.35 -23.38
CA LYS A 355 -8.99 -17.57 -24.82
C LYS A 355 -10.18 -18.31 -25.43
N LYS A 356 -10.66 -19.39 -24.82
CA LYS A 356 -11.85 -20.11 -25.29
C LYS A 356 -13.10 -19.24 -25.26
N TYR A 357 -13.24 -18.40 -24.24
CA TYR A 357 -14.33 -17.44 -24.11
C TYR A 357 -14.28 -16.39 -25.24
N THR A 358 -13.14 -15.76 -25.48
CA THR A 358 -12.98 -14.76 -26.54
C THR A 358 -13.17 -15.37 -27.92
N ASP A 359 -12.56 -16.54 -28.18
CA ASP A 359 -12.72 -17.26 -29.45
C ASP A 359 -14.20 -17.65 -29.67
N ARG A 360 -14.92 -18.01 -28.61
CA ARG A 360 -16.37 -18.30 -28.67
C ARG A 360 -17.21 -17.05 -28.92
N GLN A 361 -16.92 -15.93 -28.27
CA GLN A 361 -17.64 -14.68 -28.50
C GLN A 361 -17.50 -14.22 -29.95
N GLN A 362 -16.27 -14.26 -30.47
CA GLN A 362 -16.02 -13.94 -31.87
C GLN A 362 -16.75 -14.92 -32.81
N ALA A 363 -16.70 -16.23 -32.54
CA ALA A 363 -17.44 -17.21 -33.33
C ALA A 363 -18.97 -17.01 -33.29
N LEU A 364 -19.54 -16.52 -32.18
CA LEU A 364 -20.97 -16.19 -32.10
C LEU A 364 -21.31 -14.92 -32.90
N ARG A 365 -20.42 -13.92 -32.89
CA ARG A 365 -20.59 -12.66 -33.63
C ARG A 365 -20.41 -12.85 -35.15
N ASP A 366 -19.44 -13.67 -35.55
CA ASP A 366 -19.11 -13.94 -36.96
C ASP A 366 -19.95 -15.06 -37.59
N ALA A 367 -20.80 -15.75 -36.81
CA ALA A 367 -21.63 -16.82 -37.32
C ALA A 367 -22.64 -16.30 -38.36
N PRO A 368 -22.88 -17.04 -39.46
CA PRO A 368 -23.78 -16.60 -40.52
C PRO A 368 -25.20 -16.42 -39.98
N VAL A 369 -25.84 -15.33 -40.38
CA VAL A 369 -27.22 -15.00 -40.00
C VAL A 369 -28.13 -15.22 -41.19
N ALA A 370 -29.19 -16.01 -41.02
CA ALA A 370 -30.17 -16.25 -42.07
C ALA A 370 -31.14 -15.07 -42.21
N CYS A 371 -31.34 -14.59 -43.44
CA CYS A 371 -32.30 -13.53 -43.74
C CYS A 371 -33.73 -13.93 -43.34
N HIS A 372 -34.46 -13.01 -42.70
CA HIS A 372 -35.83 -13.29 -42.25
C HIS A 372 -36.77 -13.56 -43.43
N THR A 373 -36.55 -12.88 -44.56
CA THR A 373 -37.37 -12.94 -45.78
C THR A 373 -37.09 -14.19 -46.61
N CYS A 374 -35.83 -14.45 -46.98
CA CYS A 374 -35.49 -15.48 -47.97
C CYS A 374 -34.71 -16.68 -47.40
N LYS A 375 -34.39 -16.67 -46.09
CA LYS A 375 -33.68 -17.75 -45.37
C LYS A 375 -32.26 -18.09 -45.87
N LYS A 376 -31.70 -17.29 -46.78
CA LYS A 376 -30.30 -17.40 -47.20
C LYS A 376 -29.40 -16.63 -46.23
N ASP A 377 -28.14 -17.03 -46.18
CA ASP A 377 -27.14 -16.39 -45.33
C ASP A 377 -26.89 -14.95 -45.77
N MET A 378 -26.85 -14.05 -44.79
CA MET A 378 -26.52 -12.64 -44.96
C MET A 378 -25.02 -12.43 -44.86
N VAL A 379 -24.54 -11.33 -45.43
CA VAL A 379 -23.14 -10.90 -45.36
C VAL A 379 -23.04 -9.71 -44.40
N ARG A 380 -22.15 -9.79 -43.42
CA ARG A 380 -21.82 -8.65 -42.55
C ARG A 380 -21.00 -7.63 -43.35
N LEU A 381 -21.38 -6.36 -43.25
CA LEU A 381 -20.62 -5.26 -43.83
C LEU A 381 -19.36 -4.98 -43.00
N ASP A 382 -18.38 -4.33 -43.62
CA ASP A 382 -17.24 -3.77 -42.89
C ASP A 382 -17.67 -2.49 -42.15
N GLU A 383 -16.93 -2.12 -41.10
CA GLU A 383 -17.16 -0.95 -40.21
C GLU A 383 -17.20 0.42 -40.93
N ASP A 384 -16.69 0.53 -42.15
CA ASP A 384 -16.82 1.77 -42.94
C ASP A 384 -18.09 1.79 -43.78
N GLN A 385 -18.66 0.61 -44.07
CA GLN A 385 -19.81 0.44 -44.96
C GLN A 385 -21.14 0.40 -44.20
N ASP A 386 -21.13 -0.10 -42.96
CA ASP A 386 -22.29 -0.11 -42.07
C ASP A 386 -22.71 1.29 -41.61
N ASP A 387 -21.77 2.22 -41.46
CA ASP A 387 -21.96 3.65 -41.15
C ASP A 387 -23.09 4.30 -41.98
N HIS A 388 -23.21 3.89 -43.25
CA HIS A 388 -24.23 4.38 -44.18
C HIS A 388 -25.66 3.93 -43.85
N TYR A 389 -25.80 2.87 -43.07
CA TYR A 389 -27.08 2.27 -42.66
C TYR A 389 -27.47 2.66 -41.23
N LEU A 390 -26.54 3.21 -40.45
CA LEU A 390 -26.75 3.61 -39.08
C LEU A 390 -27.30 5.03 -38.98
N SER A 391 -28.15 5.25 -37.98
CA SER A 391 -28.63 6.59 -37.65
C SER A 391 -27.54 7.40 -36.94
N LYS A 392 -27.63 8.74 -36.97
CA LYS A 392 -26.71 9.62 -36.25
C LYS A 392 -26.54 9.27 -34.75
N GLY A 393 -27.60 8.76 -34.12
CA GLY A 393 -27.56 8.30 -32.73
C GLY A 393 -26.69 7.08 -32.54
N GLN A 394 -26.86 6.07 -33.40
CA GLN A 394 -26.09 4.82 -33.40
C GLN A 394 -24.61 5.06 -33.67
N LEU A 395 -24.29 5.88 -34.68
CA LEU A 395 -22.92 6.34 -34.96
C LEU A 395 -22.28 7.05 -33.75
N THR A 396 -23.10 7.70 -32.92
CA THR A 396 -22.59 8.35 -31.71
C THR A 396 -22.38 7.34 -30.59
N GLU A 397 -23.20 6.29 -30.49
CA GLU A 397 -23.04 5.18 -29.54
C GLU A 397 -21.76 4.38 -29.82
N GLU A 398 -21.47 4.11 -31.09
CA GLU A 398 -20.21 3.47 -31.52
C GLU A 398 -19.00 4.35 -31.19
N ARG A 399 -19.07 5.64 -31.55
CA ARG A 399 -17.98 6.59 -31.29
C ARG A 399 -17.60 6.68 -29.81
N ILE A 400 -18.57 6.53 -28.91
CA ILE A 400 -18.31 6.59 -27.46
C ILE A 400 -18.17 5.21 -26.81
N ASP A 401 -18.14 4.14 -27.62
CA ASP A 401 -18.01 2.75 -27.19
C ASP A 401 -19.09 2.38 -26.15
N SER A 402 -20.35 2.73 -26.43
CA SER A 402 -21.49 2.31 -25.62
C SER A 402 -22.24 1.13 -26.24
N ILE A 403 -22.45 1.17 -27.54
CA ILE A 403 -23.01 0.07 -28.33
C ILE A 403 -22.24 0.03 -29.65
N ASP A 404 -21.88 -1.18 -30.05
CA ASP A 404 -21.23 -1.52 -31.32
C ASP A 404 -22.29 -2.20 -32.22
N TYR A 405 -22.53 -1.72 -33.45
CA TYR A 405 -23.59 -2.27 -34.30
C TYR A 405 -23.01 -3.04 -35.50
N ASP A 406 -23.40 -4.32 -35.65
CA ASP A 406 -23.13 -5.03 -36.90
C ASP A 406 -24.30 -4.87 -37.88
N VAL A 407 -24.03 -4.43 -39.09
CA VAL A 407 -25.01 -4.41 -40.18
C VAL A 407 -24.81 -5.60 -41.12
N TRP A 408 -25.86 -6.39 -41.27
CA TRP A 408 -25.93 -7.52 -42.17
C TRP A 408 -26.84 -7.19 -43.35
N THR A 409 -26.43 -7.57 -44.56
CA THR A 409 -27.24 -7.37 -45.77
C THR A 409 -27.42 -8.68 -46.53
N CYS A 410 -28.59 -8.84 -47.16
CA CYS A 410 -28.85 -9.99 -48.02
C CYS A 410 -28.68 -9.60 -49.50
N SER A 411 -27.78 -10.30 -50.20
CA SER A 411 -27.50 -10.07 -51.61
C SER A 411 -28.71 -10.30 -52.53
N ASP A 412 -29.63 -11.19 -52.15
CA ASP A 412 -30.77 -11.58 -52.99
C ASP A 412 -31.98 -10.65 -52.84
N CYS A 413 -32.38 -10.33 -51.61
CA CYS A 413 -33.60 -9.56 -51.34
C CYS A 413 -33.33 -8.12 -50.89
N LYS A 414 -32.06 -7.71 -50.73
CA LYS A 414 -31.63 -6.38 -50.23
C LYS A 414 -32.17 -6.02 -48.85
N ASP A 415 -32.69 -7.01 -48.13
CA ASP A 415 -33.08 -6.89 -46.74
C ASP A 415 -31.85 -6.69 -45.87
N LYS A 416 -32.03 -5.97 -44.76
CA LYS A 416 -30.96 -5.61 -43.84
C LYS A 416 -31.34 -5.94 -42.41
N LEU A 417 -30.36 -6.33 -41.63
CA LEU A 417 -30.47 -6.63 -40.21
C LEU A 417 -29.38 -5.88 -39.46
N ILE A 418 -29.75 -5.16 -38.42
CA ILE A 418 -28.82 -4.40 -37.57
C ILE A 418 -28.85 -5.06 -36.20
N LEU A 419 -27.69 -5.47 -35.67
CA LEU A 419 -27.55 -6.14 -34.38
C LEU A 419 -26.77 -5.24 -33.42
N ASP A 420 -27.27 -5.05 -32.20
CA ASP A 420 -26.65 -4.20 -31.18
C ASP A 420 -25.78 -5.01 -30.18
N TYR A 421 -24.50 -4.72 -30.11
CA TYR A 421 -23.55 -5.32 -29.18
C TYR A 421 -23.18 -4.31 -28.09
N ARG A 422 -23.89 -4.37 -26.97
CA ARG A 422 -23.72 -3.40 -25.89
C ARG A 422 -22.39 -3.59 -25.17
N ASN A 423 -21.67 -2.49 -24.95
CA ASN A 423 -20.50 -2.53 -24.10
C ASN A 423 -20.93 -2.44 -22.62
N VAL A 424 -20.97 -3.59 -21.96
CA VAL A 424 -21.30 -3.73 -20.53
C VAL A 424 -20.39 -2.94 -19.59
N LYS A 425 -19.21 -2.51 -20.04
CA LYS A 425 -18.27 -1.68 -19.27
C LYS A 425 -18.48 -0.19 -19.47
N SER A 426 -19.25 0.20 -20.48
CA SER A 426 -19.50 1.60 -20.78
C SER A 426 -20.24 2.26 -19.63
N LYS A 427 -19.80 3.47 -19.28
CA LYS A 427 -20.48 4.32 -18.28
C LYS A 427 -21.62 5.13 -18.91
N ALA A 428 -21.81 5.01 -20.22
CA ALA A 428 -22.90 5.68 -20.91
C ALA A 428 -24.24 5.09 -20.47
N THR A 429 -25.25 5.95 -20.39
CA THR A 429 -26.62 5.58 -20.03
C THR A 429 -27.60 6.13 -21.05
N GLU A 430 -28.84 5.64 -21.01
CA GLU A 430 -29.87 6.06 -21.94
C GLU A 430 -30.22 7.53 -21.72
N CYS A 431 -30.23 8.30 -22.80
CA CYS A 431 -30.67 9.68 -22.76
C CYS A 431 -32.20 9.75 -22.77
N THR A 432 -32.79 10.44 -21.80
CA THR A 432 -34.25 10.64 -21.69
C THR A 432 -34.89 11.40 -22.86
N LYS A 433 -34.09 12.14 -23.64
CA LYS A 433 -34.58 12.96 -24.77
C LYS A 433 -34.49 12.23 -26.11
N CYS A 434 -33.37 11.55 -26.38
CA CYS A 434 -33.14 10.90 -27.68
C CYS A 434 -33.12 9.37 -27.62
N HIS A 435 -33.27 8.76 -26.44
CA HIS A 435 -33.34 7.30 -26.21
C HIS A 435 -32.11 6.47 -26.62
N PHE A 436 -31.05 7.11 -27.13
CA PHE A 436 -29.74 6.50 -27.34
C PHE A 436 -28.92 6.46 -26.04
N GLN A 437 -28.11 5.42 -25.86
CA GLN A 437 -27.11 5.19 -24.80
C GLN A 437 -25.92 6.13 -24.95
N THR A 438 -26.16 7.44 -24.88
CA THR A 438 -25.18 8.50 -25.15
C THR A 438 -25.04 9.51 -24.01
N ARG A 439 -25.72 9.28 -22.89
CA ARG A 439 -25.65 10.15 -21.70
C ARG A 439 -24.44 9.79 -20.84
N MET A 440 -23.47 10.71 -20.76
CA MET A 440 -22.24 10.53 -19.99
C MET A 440 -22.14 11.52 -18.84
N TYR A 441 -21.48 11.12 -17.75
CA TYR A 441 -21.11 12.04 -16.66
C TYR A 441 -20.16 13.12 -17.19
N LYS A 442 -20.41 14.37 -16.78
CA LYS A 442 -19.52 15.50 -17.06
C LYS A 442 -18.84 16.00 -15.79
N GLU A 443 -19.64 16.37 -14.79
CA GLU A 443 -19.15 17.00 -13.56
C GLU A 443 -20.21 16.89 -12.44
N SER A 444 -19.81 17.18 -11.21
CA SER A 444 -20.70 17.27 -10.05
C SER A 444 -20.58 18.66 -9.42
N HIS A 445 -21.69 19.14 -8.87
CA HIS A 445 -21.78 20.43 -8.20
C HIS A 445 -22.44 20.25 -6.84
N ILE A 446 -21.84 20.82 -5.81
CA ILE A 446 -22.41 20.85 -4.46
C ILE A 446 -23.27 22.11 -4.35
N ILE A 447 -24.56 21.93 -4.05
CA ILE A 447 -25.48 23.04 -3.78
C ILE A 447 -25.35 23.46 -2.32
N GLN A 448 -25.37 22.48 -1.41
CA GLN A 448 -25.27 22.68 0.02
C GLN A 448 -24.35 21.62 0.62
N SER A 449 -23.30 22.07 1.32
CA SER A 449 -22.38 21.17 2.02
C SER A 449 -23.08 20.49 3.21
N ALA A 450 -22.73 19.23 3.47
CA ALA A 450 -23.22 18.51 4.65
C ALA A 450 -22.58 19.07 5.93
N THR A 451 -23.33 19.03 7.03
CA THR A 451 -22.83 19.35 8.37
C THR A 451 -22.96 18.14 9.29
N THR A 452 -22.53 18.26 10.54
CA THR A 452 -22.75 17.21 11.56
C THR A 452 -24.23 17.06 11.93
N SER A 453 -25.07 18.08 11.68
CA SER A 453 -26.49 18.10 12.05
C SER A 453 -27.44 17.98 10.86
N SER A 454 -27.03 18.39 9.66
CA SER A 454 -27.85 18.40 8.44
C SER A 454 -27.16 17.70 7.27
N GLU A 455 -27.96 17.03 6.44
CA GLU A 455 -27.48 16.49 5.16
C GLU A 455 -27.18 17.64 4.19
N GLY A 456 -26.24 17.39 3.28
CA GLY A 456 -25.96 18.27 2.15
C GLY A 456 -26.75 17.84 0.91
N SER A 457 -26.70 18.66 -0.13
CA SER A 457 -27.29 18.34 -1.43
C SER A 457 -26.38 18.79 -2.57
N GLY A 458 -26.40 18.04 -3.66
CA GLY A 458 -25.66 18.35 -4.88
C GLY A 458 -26.39 17.79 -6.10
N TYR A 459 -25.83 18.06 -7.27
CA TYR A 459 -26.29 17.42 -8.51
C TYR A 459 -25.11 16.97 -9.35
N THR A 460 -25.27 15.84 -10.04
CA THR A 460 -24.37 15.45 -11.13
C THR A 460 -24.95 15.94 -12.46
N LEU A 461 -24.09 16.56 -13.26
CA LEU A 461 -24.43 16.97 -14.62
C LEU A 461 -24.01 15.87 -15.59
N HIS A 462 -24.99 15.33 -16.30
CA HIS A 462 -24.78 14.38 -17.37
C HIS A 462 -25.11 15.04 -18.70
N VAL A 463 -24.26 14.83 -19.71
CA VAL A 463 -24.44 15.42 -21.05
C VAL A 463 -24.57 14.31 -22.07
N CYS A 464 -25.60 14.39 -22.90
CA CYS A 464 -25.80 13.50 -24.04
C CYS A 464 -24.88 13.90 -25.19
N LYS A 465 -24.03 12.99 -25.65
CA LYS A 465 -23.09 13.24 -26.77
C LYS A 465 -23.76 13.32 -28.13
N ASN A 466 -24.98 12.80 -28.29
CA ASN A 466 -25.73 12.86 -29.55
C ASN A 466 -26.55 14.15 -29.69
N CYS A 467 -27.41 14.46 -28.71
CA CYS A 467 -28.34 15.60 -28.77
C CYS A 467 -27.95 16.80 -27.90
N ASN A 468 -26.80 16.75 -27.20
CA ASN A 468 -26.31 17.79 -26.28
C ASN A 468 -27.30 18.16 -25.17
N PHE A 469 -28.21 17.25 -24.82
CA PHE A 469 -29.12 17.43 -23.69
C PHE A 469 -28.35 17.34 -22.37
N ASN A 470 -28.58 18.33 -21.51
CA ASN A 470 -28.00 18.41 -20.17
C ASN A 470 -29.03 17.88 -19.16
N ASP A 471 -28.68 16.80 -18.47
CA ASP A 471 -29.51 16.15 -17.48
C ASP A 471 -28.88 16.33 -16.08
N LYS A 472 -29.65 16.83 -15.13
CA LYS A 472 -29.19 17.08 -13.75
C LYS A 472 -29.81 16.04 -12.82
N VAL A 473 -28.97 15.19 -12.25
CA VAL A 473 -29.41 14.18 -11.29
C VAL A 473 -29.06 14.66 -9.88
N MET A 474 -30.06 14.88 -9.06
CA MET A 474 -29.88 15.35 -7.68
C MET A 474 -29.40 14.19 -6.80
N TYR A 475 -28.46 14.47 -5.90
CA TYR A 475 -28.02 13.53 -4.87
C TYR A 475 -27.89 14.21 -3.51
N THR A 476 -28.07 13.41 -2.46
CA THR A 476 -27.96 13.86 -1.07
C THR A 476 -26.59 13.47 -0.51
N ILE A 477 -25.95 14.39 0.21
CA ILE A 477 -24.65 14.18 0.85
C ILE A 477 -24.92 13.81 2.31
N ALA A 478 -24.44 12.64 2.73
CA ALA A 478 -24.61 12.17 4.11
C ALA A 478 -24.00 13.16 5.12
N LYS A 479 -24.59 13.22 6.33
CA LYS A 479 -24.07 14.04 7.43
C LYS A 479 -22.65 13.64 7.79
N ILE A 480 -21.85 14.61 8.23
CA ILE A 480 -20.49 14.34 8.71
C ILE A 480 -20.61 13.54 10.01
N ALA A 481 -20.00 12.35 10.05
CA ALA A 481 -20.00 11.53 11.25
C ALA A 481 -19.24 12.24 12.37
N THR A 482 -19.89 12.47 13.50
CA THR A 482 -19.19 12.78 14.75
C THR A 482 -18.55 11.48 15.24
N SER A 483 -17.23 11.42 15.30
CA SER A 483 -16.51 10.30 15.90
C SER A 483 -16.95 10.15 17.36
N SER A 484 -17.88 9.25 17.64
CA SER A 484 -18.17 8.81 19.00
C SER A 484 -17.04 7.87 19.41
N SER A 485 -16.13 8.36 20.25
CA SER A 485 -15.23 7.54 21.04
C SER A 485 -16.04 6.43 21.69
N SER A 486 -15.86 5.19 21.23
CA SER A 486 -16.45 4.02 21.85
C SER A 486 -15.80 3.85 23.23
N SER A 487 -16.52 4.28 24.26
CA SER A 487 -16.24 3.98 25.65
C SER A 487 -16.42 2.48 25.90
N SER A 488 -15.34 1.71 25.78
CA SER A 488 -15.26 0.37 26.35
C SER A 488 -14.87 0.48 27.82
N SER A 489 -15.84 0.21 28.67
CA SER A 489 -15.72 0.08 30.11
C SER A 489 -14.72 -1.02 30.47
N SER A 490 -13.62 -0.67 31.15
CA SER A 490 -12.75 -1.63 31.83
C SER A 490 -12.54 -1.19 33.28
N GLY A 491 -12.83 -2.13 34.18
CA GLY A 491 -12.99 -1.91 35.60
C GLY A 491 -11.75 -1.38 36.31
N SER A 492 -12.02 -0.57 37.32
CA SER A 492 -11.11 -0.13 38.36
C SER A 492 -10.45 -1.30 39.09
N SER A 493 -9.12 -1.29 39.12
CA SER A 493 -8.36 -1.83 40.24
C SER A 493 -7.24 -0.86 40.59
N SER A 494 -7.32 -0.37 41.82
CA SER A 494 -6.34 0.48 42.47
C SER A 494 -5.07 -0.32 42.79
N SER A 495 -3.92 0.19 42.39
CA SER A 495 -2.67 -0.05 43.11
C SER A 495 -1.78 1.18 42.98
N SER A 496 -1.56 1.83 44.12
CA SER A 496 -0.58 2.89 44.31
C SER A 496 0.81 2.27 44.42
N SER A 497 1.70 2.65 43.51
CA SER A 497 3.14 2.59 43.74
C SER A 497 3.78 3.82 43.10
N SER A 498 4.25 4.71 43.97
CA SER A 498 5.05 5.87 43.63
C SER A 498 6.46 5.42 43.29
N SER A 499 6.85 5.59 42.02
CA SER A 499 8.25 5.68 41.61
C SER A 499 8.36 6.77 40.55
N SER A 500 8.97 7.88 40.96
CA SER A 500 9.31 9.02 40.12
C SER A 500 10.40 8.62 39.14
N SER A 501 10.01 8.40 37.89
CA SER A 501 10.91 8.38 36.72
C SER A 501 10.29 9.32 35.70
N SER A 502 11.05 10.31 35.25
CA SER A 502 10.67 11.34 34.29
C SER A 502 10.30 10.69 32.95
N SER A 503 8.99 10.55 32.70
CA SER A 503 8.45 9.85 31.54
C SER A 503 8.03 10.84 30.44
N SER A 504 8.99 11.22 29.60
CA SER A 504 8.72 11.85 28.29
C SER A 504 8.51 10.75 27.25
N SER A 505 7.27 10.47 26.87
CA SER A 505 6.97 9.60 25.73
C SER A 505 5.55 9.81 25.23
N GLY A 506 5.32 10.85 24.45
CA GLY A 506 4.00 11.05 23.85
C GLY A 506 3.88 12.10 22.77
N GLY A 507 4.98 12.72 22.34
CA GLY A 507 4.94 13.70 21.26
C GLY A 507 4.38 13.12 19.96
N SER A 508 3.65 13.93 19.23
CA SER A 508 3.12 13.63 17.89
C SER A 508 3.63 14.66 16.89
N SER A 509 3.94 14.21 15.67
CA SER A 509 4.32 15.12 14.57
C SER A 509 3.25 15.12 13.47
N GLY A 510 3.04 16.29 12.86
CA GLY A 510 2.22 16.47 11.67
C GLY A 510 2.97 16.31 10.34
N GLY A 511 4.26 15.98 10.35
CA GLY A 511 5.09 15.94 9.13
C GLY A 511 6.08 17.12 8.98
N GLY A 512 6.21 17.98 9.99
CA GLY A 512 7.08 19.16 9.95
C GLY A 512 8.58 18.85 9.87
N GLY A 513 9.38 19.86 9.55
CA GLY A 513 10.83 19.77 9.40
C GLY A 513 11.28 19.73 7.92
N ALA A 514 12.53 19.36 7.66
CA ALA A 514 13.11 19.42 6.32
C ALA A 514 14.14 18.33 6.06
N GLY A 515 14.47 18.11 4.79
CA GLY A 515 15.47 17.13 4.39
C GLY A 515 16.43 17.64 3.33
N SER A 516 17.65 17.14 3.39
CA SER A 516 18.77 17.53 2.52
C SER A 516 19.56 16.32 2.06
N SER A 517 20.11 16.39 0.85
CA SER A 517 21.05 15.40 0.32
C SER A 517 22.45 15.98 0.24
N TRP A 518 23.48 15.13 0.35
CA TRP A 518 24.88 15.53 0.23
C TRP A 518 25.66 14.81 -0.87
#